data_AF-A8FJ32-F1
#
_entry.id   AF-A8FJ32-F1
#
_cell.length_a   1.000
_cell.length_b   1.000
_cell.length_c   1.000
_cell.angle_alpha   90.00
_cell.angle_beta   90.00
_cell.angle_gamma   90.00
#
_symmetry.space_group_name_H-M   'P 1'
#
loop_
_entity.id
_entity.type
_entity.pdbx_description
1 polymer ?
#
loop_
_entity_poly.entity_id
_entity_poly.type
_entity_poly.pdbx_seq_one_letter_code
_entity_poly.pdbx_strand_id
1 'polypeptide(L)'
;MRNTLKFSIIIVATVISITMFVVEFIHQGFSDEVVKEKSDIEKAEEFAEKMKPKIEERLHEEDIHNFIKTITFKKNVSISPMGYVTVDGYINNEPDKYHFSASLIYKSNEIGSMSHSPDLSDRFIDWDEYKDEPKVKEDYLKSFTEKEREQYLKDIGEKE
;
A
#
# COMPACT_ATOMS: atom_id res chain seq x y z
N MET A 1 -2.06 28.37 -73.92
CA MET A 1 -1.52 27.15 -73.27
C MET A 1 -0.77 27.39 -71.94
N ARG A 2 -0.15 28.55 -71.69
CA ARG A 2 0.65 28.78 -70.46
C ARG A 2 -0.19 28.88 -69.17
N ASN A 3 -1.42 29.38 -69.25
CA ASN A 3 -2.29 29.53 -68.08
C ASN A 3 -3.04 28.23 -67.73
N THR A 4 -3.45 27.43 -68.72
CA THR A 4 -4.09 26.13 -68.49
C THR A 4 -3.16 25.14 -67.80
N LEU A 5 -1.86 25.15 -68.13
CA LEU A 5 -0.84 24.36 -67.45
C LEU A 5 -0.65 24.78 -65.99
N LYS A 6 -0.67 26.09 -65.70
CA LYS A 6 -0.57 26.63 -64.34
C LYS A 6 -1.78 26.26 -63.48
N PHE A 7 -3.00 26.38 -64.02
CA PHE A 7 -4.21 25.95 -63.32
C PHE A 7 -4.23 24.45 -63.07
N SER A 8 -3.77 23.64 -64.04
CA SER A 8 -3.66 22.18 -63.86
C SER A 8 -2.68 21.80 -62.74
N ILE A 9 -1.55 22.49 -62.62
CA ILE A 9 -0.57 22.22 -61.54
C ILE A 9 -1.14 22.60 -60.17
N ILE A 10 -1.86 23.72 -60.07
CA ILE A 10 -2.51 24.15 -58.81
C ILE A 10 -3.55 23.13 -58.37
N ILE A 11 -4.40 22.64 -59.28
CA ILE A 11 -5.41 21.63 -58.96
C ILE A 11 -4.76 20.33 -58.45
N VAL A 12 -3.71 19.86 -59.11
CA VAL A 12 -2.98 18.65 -58.69
C VAL A 12 -2.36 18.82 -57.30
N ALA A 13 -1.74 19.98 -57.02
CA ALA A 13 -1.17 20.27 -55.71
C ALA A 13 -2.23 20.30 -54.60
N THR A 14 -3.41 20.88 -54.88
CA THR A 14 -4.53 20.91 -53.93
C THR A 14 -5.04 19.51 -53.62
N VAL A 15 -5.19 18.64 -54.64
CA VAL A 15 -5.65 17.26 -54.44
C VAL A 15 -4.67 16.47 -53.58
N ILE A 16 -3.36 16.56 -53.85
CA ILE A 16 -2.32 15.88 -53.05
C ILE A 16 -2.37 16.36 -51.58
N SER A 17 -2.51 17.66 -51.36
CA SER A 17 -2.61 18.24 -50.02
C SER A 17 -3.82 17.73 -49.25
N ILE A 18 -4.98 17.61 -49.90
CA ILE A 18 -6.21 17.08 -49.28
C ILE A 18 -6.00 15.60 -48.92
N THR A 19 -5.40 14.81 -49.80
CA THR A 19 -5.15 13.38 -49.52
C THR A 19 -4.19 13.17 -48.36
N MET A 20 -3.13 13.98 -48.24
CA MET A 20 -2.22 13.92 -47.09
C MET A 20 -2.92 14.30 -45.79
N PHE A 21 -3.74 15.35 -45.82
CA PHE A 21 -4.50 15.80 -44.65
C PHE A 21 -5.51 14.75 -44.17
N VAL A 22 -6.19 14.05 -45.10
CA VAL A 22 -7.11 12.94 -44.76
C VAL A 22 -6.35 11.76 -44.17
N VAL A 23 -5.15 11.42 -44.69
CA VAL A 23 -4.32 10.33 -44.15
C VAL A 23 -3.78 10.66 -42.76
N GLU A 24 -3.32 11.89 -42.51
CA GLU A 24 -2.92 12.34 -41.18
C GLU A 24 -4.09 12.36 -40.20
N PHE A 25 -5.26 12.85 -40.63
CA PHE A 25 -6.47 12.87 -39.79
C PHE A 25 -6.96 11.45 -39.44
N ILE A 26 -6.86 10.51 -40.39
CA ILE A 26 -7.13 9.09 -40.15
C ILE A 26 -6.09 8.52 -39.18
N HIS A 27 -4.78 8.75 -39.38
CA HIS A 27 -3.75 8.27 -38.45
C HIS A 27 -3.89 8.85 -37.04
N GLN A 28 -4.30 10.11 -36.89
CA GLN A 28 -4.58 10.72 -35.59
C GLN A 28 -5.90 10.23 -34.97
N GLY A 29 -6.92 9.96 -35.79
CA GLY A 29 -8.23 9.46 -35.34
C GLY A 29 -8.25 7.97 -34.98
N PHE A 30 -7.25 7.20 -35.41
CA PHE A 30 -7.09 5.78 -35.11
C PHE A 30 -5.96 5.48 -34.12
N SER A 31 -5.38 6.48 -33.46
CA SER A 31 -4.72 6.21 -32.18
C SER A 31 -5.83 5.97 -31.14
N ASP A 32 -6.47 4.81 -31.23
CA ASP A 32 -7.08 4.20 -30.06
C ASP A 32 -5.94 4.09 -29.05
N GLU A 33 -5.84 5.09 -28.18
CA GLU A 33 -5.17 4.96 -26.92
C GLU A 33 -5.97 3.88 -26.19
N VAL A 34 -5.61 2.62 -26.45
CA VAL A 34 -6.12 1.46 -25.73
C VAL A 34 -5.64 1.70 -24.31
N VAL A 35 -6.44 2.41 -23.53
CA VAL A 35 -6.28 2.53 -22.08
C VAL A 35 -6.43 1.10 -21.60
N LYS A 36 -5.30 0.41 -21.49
CA LYS A 36 -5.25 -0.97 -21.02
C LYS A 36 -5.82 -0.95 -19.62
N GLU A 37 -7.05 -1.43 -19.49
CA GLU A 37 -7.73 -1.42 -18.21
C GLU A 37 -6.87 -2.22 -17.22
N LYS A 38 -6.44 -1.56 -16.13
CA LYS A 38 -5.61 -2.19 -15.10
C LYS A 38 -6.34 -3.42 -14.55
N SER A 39 -5.59 -4.48 -14.31
CA SER A 39 -6.12 -5.67 -13.65
C SER A 39 -6.60 -5.33 -12.24
N ASP A 40 -7.52 -6.13 -11.69
CA ASP A 40 -8.00 -5.92 -10.32
C ASP A 40 -6.87 -6.00 -9.29
N ILE A 41 -5.83 -6.77 -9.58
CA ILE A 41 -4.61 -6.86 -8.75
C ILE A 41 -3.82 -5.55 -8.81
N GLU A 42 -3.56 -4.99 -10.00
CA GLU A 42 -2.86 -3.70 -10.14
C GLU A 42 -3.64 -2.57 -9.45
N LYS A 43 -4.97 -2.56 -9.58
CA LYS A 43 -5.84 -1.60 -8.87
C LYS A 43 -5.75 -1.77 -7.34
N ALA A 44 -5.60 -3.01 -6.85
CA ALA A 44 -5.45 -3.29 -5.42
C ALA A 44 -4.06 -2.91 -4.89
N GLU A 45 -3.00 -3.15 -5.65
CA GLU A 45 -1.62 -2.75 -5.31
C GLU A 45 -1.51 -1.22 -5.21
N GLU A 46 -2.08 -0.48 -6.17
CA GLU A 46 -2.10 0.99 -6.13
C GLU A 46 -2.89 1.53 -4.94
N PHE A 47 -4.05 0.91 -4.65
CA PHE A 47 -4.85 1.26 -3.49
C PHE A 47 -4.10 0.98 -2.18
N ALA A 48 -3.44 -0.17 -2.06
CA ALA A 48 -2.63 -0.53 -0.91
C ALA A 48 -1.47 0.44 -0.69
N GLU A 49 -0.77 0.82 -1.76
CA GLU A 49 0.32 1.82 -1.68
C GLU A 49 -0.17 3.15 -1.11
N LYS A 50 -1.34 3.60 -1.57
CA LYS A 50 -2.00 4.81 -1.05
C LYS A 50 -2.41 4.69 0.42
N MET A 51 -2.69 3.49 0.89
CA MET A 51 -3.15 3.22 2.25
C MET A 51 -2.00 2.98 3.24
N LYS A 52 -0.77 2.74 2.78
CA LYS A 52 0.41 2.55 3.66
C LYS A 52 0.59 3.64 4.73
N PRO A 53 0.46 4.95 4.43
CA PRO A 53 0.61 5.98 5.45
C PRO A 53 -0.43 5.86 6.58
N LYS A 54 -1.68 5.46 6.27
CA LYS A 54 -2.72 5.25 7.29
C LYS A 54 -2.45 4.00 8.13
N ILE A 55 -1.86 2.96 7.52
CA ILE A 55 -1.45 1.76 8.25
C ILE A 55 -0.31 2.09 9.22
N GLU A 56 0.67 2.86 8.76
CA GLU A 56 1.78 3.35 9.58
C GLU A 56 1.30 4.24 10.74
N GLU A 57 0.39 5.18 10.47
CA GLU A 57 -0.24 6.01 11.49
C GLU A 57 -0.92 5.14 12.57
N ARG A 58 -1.78 4.21 12.16
CA ARG A 58 -2.46 3.31 13.10
C ARG A 58 -1.50 2.44 13.92
N LEU A 59 -0.45 1.91 13.30
CA LEU A 59 0.58 1.14 14.01
C LEU A 59 1.29 1.99 15.09
N HIS A 60 1.56 3.26 14.80
CA HIS A 60 2.16 4.18 15.75
C HIS A 60 1.19 4.67 16.84
N GLU A 61 -0.11 4.72 16.57
CA GLU A 61 -1.13 4.97 17.60
C GLU A 61 -1.22 3.81 18.61
N GLU A 62 -1.07 2.56 18.13
CA GLU A 62 -1.06 1.37 18.98
C GLU A 62 0.29 1.18 19.72
N ASP A 63 1.40 1.70 19.17
CA ASP A 63 2.75 1.63 19.74
C ASP A 63 3.03 2.70 20.82
N ILE A 64 2.36 2.56 21.96
CA ILE A 64 2.52 3.47 23.10
C ILE A 64 3.95 3.49 23.70
N HIS A 65 4.74 2.44 23.45
CA HIS A 65 6.09 2.29 24.01
C HIS A 65 7.20 2.76 23.05
N ASN A 66 6.83 3.26 21.86
CA ASN A 66 7.78 3.62 20.80
C ASN A 66 8.70 2.45 20.40
N PHE A 67 8.20 1.23 20.42
CA PHE A 67 8.91 0.02 20.04
C PHE A 67 9.24 -0.02 18.53
N ILE A 68 8.34 0.50 17.69
CA ILE A 68 8.48 0.53 16.23
C ILE A 68 9.63 1.48 15.85
N LYS A 69 10.67 0.93 15.21
CA LYS A 69 11.78 1.70 14.61
C LYS A 69 11.72 1.68 13.09
N THR A 70 11.32 0.55 12.51
CA THR A 70 11.14 0.41 11.06
C THR A 70 9.88 -0.38 10.75
N ILE A 71 9.18 0.02 9.69
CA ILE A 71 8.05 -0.71 9.12
C ILE A 71 8.44 -1.15 7.70
N THR A 72 8.23 -2.43 7.40
CA THR A 72 8.43 -2.96 6.05
C THR A 72 7.15 -3.61 5.55
N PHE A 73 6.62 -3.09 4.44
CA PHE A 73 5.46 -3.67 3.76
C PHE A 73 5.89 -4.77 2.80
N LYS A 74 5.18 -5.90 2.81
CA LYS A 74 5.35 -6.94 1.79
C LYS A 74 4.84 -6.42 0.45
N LYS A 75 5.49 -6.83 -0.63
CA LYS A 75 5.23 -6.31 -1.98
C LYS A 75 3.85 -6.70 -2.52
N ASN A 76 3.40 -7.92 -2.20
CA ASN A 76 2.18 -8.48 -2.78
C ASN A 76 0.99 -8.19 -1.87
N VAL A 77 -0.15 -7.87 -2.50
CA VAL A 77 -1.44 -7.78 -1.82
C VAL A 77 -2.31 -8.98 -2.18
N SER A 78 -3.25 -9.30 -1.30
CA SER A 78 -4.28 -10.32 -1.60
C SER A 78 -5.66 -9.69 -1.56
N ILE A 79 -6.55 -10.21 -2.40
CA ILE A 79 -7.95 -9.77 -2.47
C ILE A 79 -8.81 -10.92 -1.97
N SER A 80 -9.55 -10.69 -0.90
CA SER A 80 -10.51 -11.68 -0.38
C SER A 80 -11.72 -11.82 -1.33
N PRO A 81 -12.47 -12.93 -1.28
CA PRO A 81 -13.72 -13.08 -2.03
C PRO A 81 -14.75 -11.98 -1.76
N MET A 82 -14.67 -11.33 -0.59
CA MET A 82 -15.52 -10.22 -0.19
C MET A 82 -15.02 -8.85 -0.68
N GLY A 83 -13.87 -8.80 -1.37
CA GLY A 83 -13.30 -7.58 -1.94
C GLY A 83 -12.45 -6.76 -0.97
N TYR A 84 -12.11 -7.29 0.22
CA TYR A 84 -11.08 -6.67 1.08
C TYR A 84 -9.70 -6.87 0.47
N VAL A 85 -8.87 -5.82 0.52
CA VAL A 85 -7.46 -5.85 0.13
C VAL A 85 -6.62 -6.02 1.38
N THR A 86 -5.85 -7.08 1.48
CA THR A 86 -4.95 -7.32 2.61
C THR A 86 -3.55 -6.84 2.30
N VAL A 87 -3.00 -6.03 3.20
CA VAL A 87 -1.62 -5.54 3.17
C VAL A 87 -0.87 -6.11 4.36
N ASP A 88 0.13 -6.94 4.08
CA ASP A 88 0.97 -7.55 5.11
C ASP A 88 2.27 -6.76 5.26
N GLY A 89 2.85 -6.83 6.46
CA GLY A 89 4.16 -6.25 6.72
C GLY A 89 4.78 -6.78 8.00
N TYR A 90 5.91 -6.20 8.38
CA TYR A 90 6.60 -6.51 9.61
C TYR A 90 7.39 -5.31 10.13
N ILE A 91 7.74 -5.39 11.41
CA ILE A 91 8.38 -4.34 12.19
C ILE A 91 9.82 -4.75 12.51
N ASN A 92 10.71 -3.76 12.61
CA ASN A 92 12.09 -3.91 13.12
C ASN A 92 12.92 -4.98 12.40
N ASN A 93 12.58 -5.27 11.14
CA ASN A 93 13.22 -6.31 10.31
C ASN A 93 13.11 -7.75 10.85
N GLU A 94 12.08 -8.04 11.64
CA GLU A 94 11.85 -9.36 12.25
C GLU A 94 10.53 -9.95 11.74
N PRO A 95 10.47 -10.45 10.50
CA PRO A 95 9.23 -10.91 9.86
C PRO A 95 8.56 -12.10 10.56
N ASP A 96 9.34 -12.94 11.24
CA ASP A 96 8.80 -14.11 11.93
C ASP A 96 8.15 -13.74 13.27
N LYS A 97 8.68 -12.72 13.94
CA LYS A 97 8.22 -12.30 15.27
C LYS A 97 7.25 -11.13 15.23
N TYR A 98 7.54 -10.10 14.46
CA TYR A 98 6.83 -8.81 14.53
C TYR A 98 6.08 -8.51 13.24
N HIS A 99 5.21 -9.43 12.81
CA HIS A 99 4.40 -9.25 11.61
C HIS A 99 3.03 -8.67 11.92
N PHE A 100 2.47 -7.98 10.93
CA PHE A 100 1.11 -7.46 10.95
C PHE A 100 0.39 -7.74 9.62
N SER A 101 -0.94 -7.70 9.67
CA SER A 101 -1.81 -7.82 8.51
C SER A 101 -2.95 -6.81 8.63
N ALA A 102 -3.08 -5.93 7.65
CA ALA A 102 -4.11 -4.90 7.59
C ALA A 102 -5.13 -5.26 6.52
N SER A 103 -6.39 -5.41 6.91
CA SER A 103 -7.51 -5.60 5.99
C SER A 103 -8.14 -4.26 5.62
N LEU A 104 -8.10 -3.92 4.34
CA LEU A 104 -8.56 -2.65 3.81
C LEU A 104 -9.91 -2.80 3.11
N ILE A 105 -10.81 -1.87 3.39
CA ILE A 105 -12.11 -1.79 2.74
C ILE A 105 -11.97 -0.95 1.48
N TYR A 106 -11.91 -1.62 0.33
CA TYR A 106 -11.61 -0.98 -0.98
C TYR A 106 -12.50 0.23 -1.30
N LYS A 107 -13.78 0.20 -0.89
CA LYS A 107 -14.75 1.27 -1.19
C LYS A 107 -14.70 2.46 -0.24
N SER A 108 -14.25 2.30 1.00
CA SER A 108 -14.27 3.38 2.00
C SER A 108 -12.90 4.01 2.28
N ASN A 109 -11.80 3.50 1.70
CA ASN A 109 -10.43 3.95 2.01
C ASN A 109 -10.13 3.87 3.53
N GLU A 110 -10.66 2.85 4.19
CA GLU A 110 -10.53 2.61 5.62
C GLU A 110 -9.80 1.29 5.89
N ILE A 111 -9.17 1.22 7.05
CA ILE A 111 -8.63 -0.02 7.61
C ILE A 111 -9.79 -0.68 8.35
N GLY A 112 -10.33 -1.76 7.79
CA GLY A 112 -11.43 -2.51 8.41
C GLY A 112 -10.97 -3.27 9.65
N SER A 113 -9.80 -3.88 9.58
CA SER A 113 -9.16 -4.53 10.73
C SER A 113 -7.65 -4.55 10.57
N MET A 114 -6.95 -4.68 11.70
CA MET A 114 -5.52 -4.93 11.74
C MET A 114 -5.25 -6.01 12.77
N SER A 115 -4.43 -6.98 12.41
CA SER A 115 -4.00 -8.06 13.29
C SER A 115 -2.49 -8.08 13.40
N HIS A 116 -1.99 -8.47 14.57
CA HIS A 116 -0.57 -8.55 14.89
C HIS A 116 -0.20 -9.98 15.26
N SER A 117 1.08 -10.30 15.13
CA SER A 117 1.64 -11.47 15.79
C SER A 117 1.49 -11.36 17.31
N PRO A 118 1.49 -12.49 18.05
CA PRO A 118 1.48 -12.46 19.51
C PRO A 118 2.62 -11.62 20.09
N ASP A 119 3.85 -11.83 19.61
CA ASP A 119 5.03 -11.10 20.11
C ASP A 119 4.94 -9.58 19.88
N LEU A 120 4.33 -9.14 18.77
CA LEU A 120 4.12 -7.71 18.50
C LEU A 120 2.98 -7.15 19.35
N SER A 121 1.88 -7.89 19.49
CA SER A 121 0.75 -7.50 20.36
C SER A 121 1.21 -7.27 21.80
N ASP A 122 2.10 -8.14 22.28
CA ASP A 122 2.70 -8.07 23.61
C ASP A 122 3.47 -6.75 23.84
N ARG A 123 4.08 -6.19 22.78
CA ARG A 123 4.79 -4.90 22.84
C ARG A 123 3.87 -3.69 22.79
N PHE A 124 2.57 -3.87 22.55
CA PHE A 124 1.57 -2.80 22.58
C PHE A 124 0.71 -2.83 23.84
N ILE A 125 0.93 -3.78 24.75
CA ILE A 125 0.19 -3.86 26.02
C ILE A 125 0.41 -2.59 26.84
N ASP A 126 -0.69 -1.90 27.18
CA ASP A 126 -0.69 -0.81 28.14
C ASP A 126 -0.76 -1.36 29.57
N TRP A 127 0.39 -1.41 30.25
CA TRP A 127 0.45 -1.84 31.63
C TRP A 127 -0.15 -0.84 32.62
N ASP A 128 -0.37 0.42 32.23
CA ASP A 128 -1.03 1.40 33.09
C ASP A 128 -2.53 1.07 33.28
N GLU A 129 -3.14 0.36 32.33
CA GLU A 129 -4.50 -0.19 32.50
C GLU A 129 -4.59 -1.18 33.65
N TYR A 130 -3.49 -1.85 33.98
CA TYR A 130 -3.39 -2.88 35.03
C TYR A 130 -2.70 -2.39 36.31
N LYS A 131 -2.52 -1.07 36.48
CA LYS A 131 -1.82 -0.49 37.65
C LYS A 131 -2.41 -0.89 39.00
N ASP A 132 -3.72 -1.16 39.06
CA ASP A 132 -4.43 -1.57 40.27
C ASP A 132 -4.35 -3.10 40.51
N GLU A 133 -3.85 -3.85 39.51
CA GLU A 133 -3.68 -5.30 39.54
C GLU A 133 -2.23 -5.70 39.19
N PRO A 134 -1.23 -5.26 39.97
CA PRO A 134 0.20 -5.43 39.63
C PRO A 134 0.63 -6.89 39.44
N LYS A 135 -0.10 -7.84 40.05
CA LYS A 135 0.13 -9.28 39.89
C LYS A 135 -0.05 -9.75 38.44
N VAL A 136 -0.91 -9.11 37.65
CA VAL A 136 -1.13 -9.49 36.25
C VAL A 136 0.17 -9.32 35.46
N LYS A 137 0.82 -8.17 35.59
CA LYS A 137 2.12 -7.90 34.97
C LYS A 137 3.20 -8.83 35.51
N GLU A 138 3.27 -9.01 36.83
CA GLU A 138 4.29 -9.89 37.43
C GLU A 138 4.16 -11.34 36.93
N ASP A 139 2.95 -11.89 36.91
CA ASP A 139 2.72 -13.28 36.53
C ASP A 139 2.93 -13.48 35.02
N TYR A 140 2.58 -12.48 34.22
CA TYR A 140 2.94 -12.43 32.79
C TYR A 140 4.45 -12.43 32.60
N LEU A 141 5.20 -11.57 33.30
CA LEU A 141 6.67 -11.51 33.20
C LEU A 141 7.36 -12.78 33.70
N LYS A 142 6.76 -13.52 34.65
CA LYS A 142 7.25 -14.84 35.12
C LYS A 142 7.06 -15.96 34.11
N SER A 143 6.21 -15.77 33.09
CA SER A 143 6.02 -16.75 32.02
C SER A 143 7.21 -16.83 31.05
N PHE A 144 8.01 -15.77 30.99
CA PHE A 144 9.21 -15.68 30.17
C PHE A 144 10.43 -16.29 30.86
N THR A 145 11.40 -16.73 30.06
CA THR A 145 12.76 -16.92 30.56
C THR A 145 13.39 -15.58 30.93
N GLU A 146 14.44 -15.59 31.75
CA GLU A 146 15.15 -14.38 32.19
C GLU A 146 15.58 -13.50 30.99
N LYS A 147 16.15 -14.12 29.95
CA LYS A 147 16.59 -13.41 28.73
C LYS A 147 15.44 -12.79 27.94
N GLU A 148 14.32 -13.50 27.83
CA GLU A 148 13.14 -12.99 27.13
C GLU A 148 12.51 -11.83 27.90
N ARG A 149 12.47 -11.93 29.24
CA ARG A 149 11.98 -10.86 30.12
C ARG A 149 12.83 -9.60 30.01
N GLU A 150 14.15 -9.73 30.09
CA GLU A 150 15.08 -8.60 29.93
C GLU A 150 14.88 -7.88 28.59
N GLN A 151 14.75 -8.66 27.50
CA GLN A 151 14.52 -8.10 26.18
C GLN A 151 13.13 -7.45 26.07
N TYR A 152 12.08 -8.08 26.61
CA TYR A 152 10.74 -7.52 26.66
C TYR A 152 10.71 -6.16 27.37
N LEU A 153 11.26 -6.08 28.58
CA LEU A 153 11.32 -4.85 29.36
C LEU A 153 12.07 -3.75 28.59
N LYS A 154 13.21 -4.10 27.98
CA LYS A 154 13.97 -3.19 27.14
C LYS A 154 13.17 -2.69 25.93
N ASP A 155 12.41 -3.56 25.29
CA ASP A 155 11.59 -3.24 24.12
C ASP A 155 10.48 -2.23 24.48
N ILE A 156 9.89 -2.37 25.67
CA ILE A 156 8.85 -1.44 26.18
C ILE A 156 9.43 -0.24 26.94
N GLY A 157 10.76 -0.04 26.92
CA GLY A 157 11.42 1.11 27.55
C GLY A 157 11.57 1.03 29.07
N GLU A 158 11.26 -0.12 29.67
CA GLU A 158 11.46 -0.40 31.09
C GLU A 158 12.84 -1.01 31.36
N LYS A 159 13.29 -0.87 32.61
CA LYS A 159 14.48 -1.55 33.12
C LYS A 159 14.06 -2.43 34.27
N GLU A 160 14.65 -3.62 34.34
CA GLU A 160 14.49 -4.54 35.47
C GLU A 160 15.03 -3.93 36.79
#